data_AF-A0A0J6VLH4-F1
#
_entry.id   AF-A0A0J6VLH4-F1
#
_cell.length_a   1.000
_cell.length_b   1.000
_cell.length_c   1.000
_cell.angle_alpha   90.00
_cell.angle_beta   90.00
_cell.angle_gamma   90.00
#
_symmetry.space_group_name_H-M   'P 1'
#
loop_
_entity.id
_entity.type
_entity.pdbx_description
1 polymer ?
#
loop_
_entity_poly.entity_id
_entity_poly.type
_entity_poly.pdbx_seq_one_letter_code
_entity_poly.pdbx_strand_id
1 'polypeptide(L)'
;MRGRALVFVNGWESATTIESHRVVAGSVPPVAAAGRIRVLLVEPRRIYAATVARHLRADDFAVEVAYSPRAAIIGLHEGDPDVVVVCVGAQGRGTAMLDRIRQETQVGVVALSDGDIAPLLVSTGAVCVGDIAALNVRIRLALRHCGVSGEPRGGYYGEVMHRREFGDLLIDMVARRVSLRGEALSLTRTEFEILSTLAESPGEPVTCRHLQLSLWGDASDGGRSTLGVHVGNLRRKLGEDPHSPRYLRTVRGTGYCLTG
;
A
#
# COMPACT_ATOMS: atom_id res chain seq x y z
N MET A 1 -66.02 22.59 -35.85
CA MET A 1 -65.74 23.89 -36.50
C MET A 1 -64.65 24.58 -35.68
N ARG A 2 -63.43 24.71 -36.22
CA ARG A 2 -62.74 26.00 -36.55
C ARG A 2 -62.87 27.05 -35.42
N GLY A 3 -61.81 27.62 -34.83
CA GLY A 3 -60.43 27.70 -35.27
C GLY A 3 -59.53 28.51 -34.31
N ARG A 4 -58.27 28.65 -34.75
CA ARG A 4 -57.14 29.38 -34.16
C ARG A 4 -57.38 30.89 -34.05
N ALA A 5 -56.70 31.55 -33.11
CA ALA A 5 -55.94 32.78 -33.40
C ALA A 5 -54.89 33.06 -32.31
N LEU A 6 -53.66 33.35 -32.74
CA LEU A 6 -52.53 33.89 -31.99
C LEU A 6 -52.66 35.41 -31.86
N VAL A 7 -52.21 35.98 -30.74
CA VAL A 7 -51.69 37.36 -30.70
C VAL A 7 -50.54 37.42 -29.68
N PHE A 8 -49.35 37.82 -30.14
CA PHE A 8 -48.25 38.35 -29.33
C PHE A 8 -48.23 39.87 -29.51
N VAL A 9 -48.19 40.64 -28.41
CA VAL A 9 -47.70 42.04 -28.39
C VAL A 9 -47.00 42.31 -27.05
N ASN A 10 -45.90 43.05 -27.14
CA ASN A 10 -44.85 43.31 -26.16
C ASN A 10 -45.26 44.14 -24.92
N GLY A 11 -44.57 43.91 -23.79
CA GLY A 11 -44.72 44.71 -22.57
C GLY A 11 -43.71 44.37 -21.47
N TRP A 12 -42.51 44.92 -21.59
CA TRP A 12 -41.49 45.12 -20.57
C TRP A 12 -42.06 45.61 -19.21
N GLU A 13 -41.81 44.87 -18.13
CA GLU A 13 -41.74 45.43 -16.77
C GLU A 13 -40.73 44.62 -15.95
N SER A 14 -39.76 45.33 -15.40
CA SER A 14 -38.66 44.79 -14.61
C SER A 14 -39.16 44.32 -13.24
N ALA A 15 -39.09 43.03 -12.97
CA ALA A 15 -39.09 42.49 -11.62
C ALA A 15 -37.91 41.53 -11.48
N THR A 16 -36.84 42.02 -10.85
CA THR A 16 -35.72 41.19 -10.39
C THR A 16 -36.21 40.36 -9.22
N THR A 17 -36.68 39.14 -9.50
CA THR A 17 -36.84 38.08 -8.51
C THR A 17 -36.04 36.89 -8.98
N ILE A 18 -34.90 36.69 -8.33
CA ILE A 18 -34.07 35.49 -8.45
C ILE A 18 -34.79 34.38 -7.68
N GLU A 19 -35.64 33.61 -8.35
CA GLU A 19 -36.16 32.35 -7.82
C GLU A 19 -35.44 31.18 -8.49
N SER A 20 -34.43 30.72 -7.75
CA SER A 20 -33.89 29.36 -7.66
C SER A 20 -34.53 28.32 -8.59
N HIS A 21 -34.03 28.26 -9.82
CA HIS A 21 -34.22 27.09 -10.66
C HIS A 21 -33.64 25.87 -9.93
N ARG A 22 -34.52 24.93 -9.58
CA ARG A 22 -34.16 23.56 -9.20
C ARG A 22 -33.12 23.04 -10.19
N VAL A 23 -31.89 22.88 -9.71
CA VAL A 23 -30.93 21.96 -10.28
C VAL A 23 -31.05 20.70 -9.42
N VAL A 24 -31.78 19.72 -9.95
CA VAL A 24 -31.63 18.33 -9.52
C VAL A 24 -30.18 17.99 -9.85
N ALA A 25 -29.30 17.95 -8.85
CA ALA A 25 -27.91 17.55 -9.00
C ALA A 25 -27.83 16.04 -9.23
N GLY A 26 -28.29 15.62 -10.40
CA GLY A 26 -27.96 14.33 -11.00
C GLY A 26 -26.63 14.46 -11.75
N SER A 27 -25.61 13.84 -11.18
CA SER A 27 -24.40 13.29 -11.80
C SER A 27 -23.70 14.07 -12.92
N VAL A 28 -22.47 14.47 -12.63
CA VAL A 28 -21.33 14.07 -13.47
C VAL A 28 -20.34 13.40 -12.52
N PRO A 29 -20.18 12.05 -12.50
CA PRO A 29 -18.94 11.50 -11.95
C PRO A 29 -17.80 12.16 -12.73
N PRO A 30 -16.73 12.68 -12.09
CA PRO A 30 -15.63 13.25 -12.85
C PRO A 30 -15.19 12.19 -13.86
N VAL A 31 -15.44 12.50 -15.14
CA VAL A 31 -15.03 11.70 -16.27
C VAL A 31 -13.59 11.31 -16.01
N ALA A 32 -13.35 10.00 -15.98
CA ALA A 32 -12.07 9.38 -15.78
C ALA A 32 -10.98 10.23 -16.43
N ALA A 33 -10.05 10.74 -15.62
CA ALA A 33 -8.74 11.09 -16.13
C ALA A 33 -8.10 9.75 -16.54
N ALA A 34 -8.44 9.26 -17.73
CA ALA A 34 -7.83 8.10 -18.32
C ALA A 34 -6.31 8.34 -18.34
N GLY A 35 -5.59 7.64 -17.47
CA GLY A 35 -4.14 7.70 -17.34
C GLY A 35 -3.56 8.41 -16.10
N ARG A 36 -4.37 9.03 -15.22
CA ARG A 36 -3.84 9.62 -13.96
C ARG A 36 -4.08 8.70 -12.77
N ILE A 37 -3.02 8.44 -12.01
CA ILE A 37 -3.05 7.63 -10.79
C ILE A 37 -3.93 8.32 -9.72
N ARG A 38 -4.92 7.60 -9.21
CA ARG A 38 -5.87 8.02 -8.18
C ARG A 38 -5.33 7.72 -6.78
N VAL A 39 -5.13 8.76 -5.99
CA VAL A 39 -4.61 8.68 -4.63
C VAL A 39 -5.72 9.04 -3.65
N LEU A 40 -6.02 8.13 -2.72
CA LEU A 40 -6.81 8.45 -1.53
C LEU A 40 -5.86 8.84 -0.39
N LEU A 41 -5.86 10.12 0.00
CA LEU A 41 -5.08 10.64 1.12
C LEU A 41 -5.92 10.65 2.40
N VAL A 42 -5.52 9.87 3.40
CA VAL A 42 -6.14 9.81 4.73
C VAL A 42 -5.33 10.65 5.71
N GLU A 43 -5.77 11.88 5.95
CA GLU A 43 -5.09 12.85 6.82
C GLU A 43 -6.12 13.71 7.58
N PRO A 44 -6.28 13.53 8.90
CA PRO A 44 -7.25 14.31 9.67
C PRO A 44 -6.89 15.79 9.80
N ARG A 45 -5.62 16.16 9.68
CA ARG A 45 -5.14 17.55 9.84
C ARG A 45 -5.24 18.29 8.52
N ARG A 46 -6.26 19.14 8.39
CA ARG A 46 -6.58 19.88 7.15
C ARG A 46 -5.39 20.63 6.52
N ILE A 47 -4.53 21.25 7.33
CA ILE A 47 -3.36 21.99 6.84
C ILE A 47 -2.35 21.06 6.16
N TYR A 48 -2.10 19.88 6.74
CA TYR A 48 -1.20 18.90 6.18
C TYR A 48 -1.79 18.23 4.95
N ALA A 49 -3.07 17.87 5.01
CA ALA A 49 -3.79 17.33 3.88
C ALA A 49 -3.75 18.27 2.66
N ALA A 50 -3.99 19.56 2.87
CA ALA A 50 -3.92 20.57 1.83
C ALA A 50 -2.51 20.68 1.22
N THR A 51 -1.47 20.61 2.06
CA THR A 51 -0.07 20.69 1.63
C THR A 51 0.31 19.49 0.77
N VAL A 52 0.09 18.27 1.28
CA VAL A 52 0.43 17.02 0.58
C VAL A 52 -0.38 16.88 -0.69
N ALA A 53 -1.69 17.14 -0.65
CA ALA A 53 -2.54 17.05 -1.83
C ALA A 53 -2.16 18.08 -2.91
N ARG A 54 -1.71 19.29 -2.54
CA ARG A 54 -1.20 20.27 -3.51
C ARG A 54 0.05 19.75 -4.22
N HIS A 55 0.99 19.16 -3.49
CA HIS A 55 2.20 18.58 -4.07
C HIS A 55 1.89 17.39 -4.98
N LEU A 56 1.11 16.42 -4.50
CA LEU A 56 0.73 15.26 -5.32
C LEU A 56 -0.05 15.66 -6.58
N ARG A 57 -0.96 16.65 -6.50
CA ARG A 57 -1.64 17.15 -7.72
C ARG A 57 -0.70 17.83 -8.71
N ALA A 58 0.36 18.48 -8.23
CA ALA A 58 1.39 19.05 -9.09
C ALA A 58 2.20 17.96 -9.82
N ASP A 59 2.29 16.77 -9.24
CA ASP A 59 2.92 15.57 -9.82
C ASP A 59 1.94 14.67 -10.60
N ASP A 60 0.85 15.26 -11.11
CA ASP A 60 -0.18 14.62 -11.95
C ASP A 60 -1.03 13.51 -11.28
N PHE A 61 -1.03 13.42 -9.95
CA PHE A 61 -1.94 12.53 -9.23
C PHE A 61 -3.35 13.11 -9.10
N ALA A 62 -4.37 12.27 -9.25
CA ALA A 62 -5.76 12.60 -8.91
C ALA A 62 -5.99 12.33 -7.42
N VAL A 63 -6.01 13.37 -6.60
CA VAL A 63 -6.04 13.22 -5.12
C VAL A 63 -7.43 13.49 -4.53
N GLU A 64 -8.00 12.47 -3.90
CA GLU A 64 -9.13 12.58 -2.98
C GLU A 64 -8.62 12.60 -1.53
N VAL A 65 -9.27 13.38 -0.66
CA VAL A 65 -8.84 13.53 0.73
C VAL A 65 -9.93 13.08 1.69
N ALA A 66 -9.60 12.13 2.55
CA ALA A 66 -10.42 11.69 3.66
C ALA A 66 -9.87 12.21 5.00
N TYR A 67 -10.69 12.98 5.72
CA TYR A 67 -10.32 13.59 7.01
C TYR A 67 -10.69 12.73 8.23
N SER A 68 -11.25 11.54 8.01
CA SER A 68 -11.62 10.63 9.09
C SER A 68 -11.57 9.17 8.64
N PRO A 69 -11.46 8.20 9.57
CA PRO A 69 -11.51 6.78 9.21
C PRO A 69 -12.78 6.40 8.45
N ARG A 70 -13.93 6.94 8.85
CA ARG A 70 -15.21 6.68 8.17
C ARG A 70 -15.19 7.19 6.73
N ALA A 71 -14.73 8.43 6.52
CA ALA A 71 -14.63 9.00 5.17
C ALA A 71 -13.65 8.21 4.29
N ALA A 72 -12.57 7.69 4.87
CA ALA A 72 -11.60 6.93 4.13
C ALA A 72 -12.09 5.53 3.75
N ILE A 73 -12.90 4.87 4.60
CA ILE A 73 -13.60 3.63 4.19
C ILE A 73 -14.57 3.90 3.04
N ILE A 74 -15.34 4.99 3.09
CA ILE A 74 -16.25 5.38 1.99
C ILE A 74 -15.46 5.62 0.70
N GLY A 75 -14.42 6.46 0.74
CA GLY A 75 -13.59 6.78 -0.43
C GLY A 75 -12.84 5.56 -0.99
N LEU A 76 -12.51 4.58 -0.15
CA LEU A 76 -11.88 3.33 -0.61
C LEU A 76 -12.83 2.48 -1.46
N HIS A 77 -14.13 2.45 -1.12
CA HIS A 77 -15.12 1.61 -1.82
C HIS A 77 -15.76 2.34 -3.00
N GLU A 78 -16.10 3.62 -2.85
CA GLU A 78 -16.79 4.41 -3.88
C GLU A 78 -15.81 5.07 -4.86
N GLY A 79 -14.60 5.36 -4.38
CA GLY A 79 -13.59 6.11 -5.11
C GLY A 79 -12.55 5.25 -5.82
N ASP A 80 -12.60 3.91 -5.72
CA ASP A 80 -11.70 2.94 -6.37
C ASP A 80 -10.26 3.48 -6.61
N PRO A 81 -9.52 3.79 -5.52
CA PRO A 81 -8.22 4.42 -5.63
C PRO A 81 -7.15 3.41 -6.04
N ASP A 82 -6.19 3.84 -6.85
CA ASP A 82 -5.03 3.02 -7.24
C ASP A 82 -4.05 2.83 -6.05
N VAL A 83 -4.01 3.81 -5.14
CA VAL A 83 -3.14 3.81 -3.97
C VAL A 83 -3.78 4.62 -2.83
N VAL A 84 -3.55 4.18 -1.60
CA VAL A 84 -3.94 4.89 -0.38
C VAL A 84 -2.70 5.39 0.36
N VAL A 85 -2.70 6.67 0.73
CA VAL A 85 -1.68 7.27 1.61
C VAL A 85 -2.32 7.51 2.96
N VAL A 86 -1.80 6.87 4.03
CA VAL A 86 -2.36 6.96 5.38
C VAL A 86 -1.41 7.73 6.28
N CYS A 87 -1.88 8.84 6.85
CA CYS A 87 -1.18 9.51 7.94
C CYS A 87 -1.23 8.63 9.19
N VAL A 88 -0.07 8.12 9.59
CA VAL A 88 0.12 7.38 10.84
C VAL A 88 0.52 8.31 11.99
N GLY A 89 1.12 9.46 11.67
CA GLY A 89 1.68 10.42 12.62
C GLY A 89 2.83 9.83 13.44
N ALA A 90 3.59 10.69 14.13
CA ALA A 90 4.77 10.27 14.90
C ALA A 90 4.48 9.22 16.00
N GLN A 91 3.24 9.18 16.49
CA GLN A 91 2.80 8.27 17.56
C GLN A 91 2.09 7.02 17.02
N GLY A 92 2.09 6.80 15.70
CA GLY A 92 1.51 5.61 15.08
C GLY A 92 -0.02 5.50 15.22
N ARG A 93 -0.76 6.59 15.48
CA ARG A 93 -2.21 6.55 15.68
C ARG A 93 -2.99 6.05 14.46
N GLY A 94 -2.44 6.22 13.25
CA GLY A 94 -3.06 5.74 12.02
C GLY A 94 -2.66 4.33 11.61
N THR A 95 -1.80 3.63 12.37
CA THR A 95 -1.33 2.28 11.98
C THR A 95 -2.46 1.26 11.95
N ALA A 96 -3.40 1.33 12.89
CA ALA A 96 -4.57 0.44 12.89
C ALA A 96 -5.39 0.56 11.60
N MET A 97 -5.51 1.76 11.05
CA MET A 97 -6.21 1.99 9.79
C MET A 97 -5.40 1.48 8.58
N LEU A 98 -4.10 1.74 8.59
CA LEU A 98 -3.18 1.25 7.56
C LEU A 98 -3.15 -0.29 7.54
N ASP A 99 -3.09 -0.94 8.69
CA ASP A 99 -3.14 -2.40 8.82
C ASP A 99 -4.49 -2.94 8.35
N ARG A 100 -5.59 -2.26 8.69
CA ARG A 100 -6.93 -2.63 8.24
C ARG A 100 -7.06 -2.59 6.72
N ILE A 101 -6.60 -1.53 6.05
CA ILE A 101 -6.65 -1.42 4.59
C ILE A 101 -5.81 -2.53 3.94
N ARG A 102 -4.63 -2.83 4.51
CA ARG A 102 -3.76 -3.92 4.05
C ARG A 102 -4.37 -5.32 4.24
N GLN A 103 -5.26 -5.48 5.22
CA GLN A 103 -5.97 -6.75 5.49
C GLN A 103 -7.22 -6.92 4.61
N GLU A 104 -7.96 -5.84 4.39
CA GLU A 104 -9.26 -5.87 3.71
C GLU A 104 -9.16 -5.67 2.20
N THR A 105 -8.06 -5.11 1.69
CA THR A 105 -7.90 -4.77 0.26
C THR A 105 -6.54 -5.15 -0.30
N GLN A 106 -6.46 -5.21 -1.63
CA GLN A 106 -5.19 -5.37 -2.36
C GLN A 106 -4.64 -4.03 -2.88
N VAL A 107 -5.21 -2.90 -2.47
CA VAL A 107 -4.76 -1.56 -2.90
C VAL A 107 -3.42 -1.24 -2.24
N GLY A 108 -2.52 -0.57 -2.95
CA GLY A 108 -1.22 -0.20 -2.42
C GLY A 108 -1.37 0.82 -1.29
N VAL A 109 -0.71 0.61 -0.14
CA VAL A 109 -0.81 1.52 1.03
C VAL A 109 0.55 2.09 1.43
N VAL A 110 0.65 3.40 1.48
CA VAL A 110 1.84 4.15 1.91
C VAL A 110 1.58 4.80 3.27
N ALA A 111 2.49 4.61 4.22
CA ALA A 111 2.46 5.28 5.52
C ALA A 111 3.10 6.67 5.41
N LEU A 112 2.47 7.68 6.00
CA LEU A 112 2.94 9.06 6.05
C LEU A 112 3.03 9.53 7.50
N SER A 113 4.13 10.18 7.89
CA SER A 113 4.33 10.70 9.25
C SER A 113 4.87 12.13 9.22
N ASP A 114 4.46 12.93 10.19
CA ASP A 114 4.86 14.32 10.38
C ASP A 114 5.99 14.50 11.41
N GLY A 115 6.49 13.41 12.01
CA GLY A 115 7.58 13.43 12.98
C GLY A 115 8.63 12.36 12.70
N ASP A 116 9.39 11.96 13.72
CA ASP A 116 10.45 10.96 13.58
C ASP A 116 9.89 9.64 13.03
N ILE A 117 10.38 9.27 11.85
CA ILE A 117 9.98 8.05 11.15
C ILE A 117 10.81 6.84 11.56
N ALA A 118 11.96 7.00 12.22
CA ALA A 118 12.80 5.88 12.64
C ALA A 118 12.01 4.75 13.36
N PRO A 119 11.12 5.03 14.34
CA PRO A 119 10.33 3.98 14.99
C PRO A 119 9.27 3.34 14.07
N LEU A 120 8.90 4.01 12.98
CA LEU A 120 7.84 3.59 12.06
C LEU A 120 8.38 3.00 10.76
N LEU A 121 9.66 3.19 10.45
CA LEU A 121 10.27 2.82 9.19
C LEU A 121 10.23 1.30 9.00
N VAL A 122 10.65 0.56 10.02
CA VAL A 122 10.67 -0.92 10.00
C VAL A 122 9.26 -1.51 9.96
N SER A 123 8.33 -0.95 10.74
CA SER A 123 6.99 -1.53 10.91
C SER A 123 6.01 -1.15 9.79
N THR A 124 6.16 0.05 9.21
CA THR A 124 5.18 0.62 8.26
C THR A 124 5.78 1.06 6.93
N GLY A 125 7.10 1.31 6.89
CA GLY A 125 7.77 1.95 5.75
C GLY A 125 7.41 3.42 5.59
N ALA A 126 7.13 4.11 6.70
CA ALA A 126 6.67 5.51 6.71
C ALA A 126 7.67 6.47 6.05
N VAL A 127 7.10 7.44 5.34
CA VAL A 127 7.83 8.59 4.79
C VAL A 127 7.41 9.88 5.50
N CYS A 128 8.30 10.86 5.54
CA CYS A 128 8.02 12.15 6.13
C CYS A 128 7.10 12.99 5.25
N VAL A 129 6.14 13.73 5.84
CA VAL A 129 5.26 14.69 5.14
C VAL A 129 6.06 15.72 4.34
N GLY A 130 7.24 16.11 4.83
CA GLY A 130 8.12 17.08 4.17
C GLY A 130 8.95 16.51 3.00
N ASP A 131 9.02 15.18 2.85
CA ASP A 131 9.79 14.53 1.79
C ASP A 131 8.85 14.03 0.67
N ILE A 132 8.40 14.98 -0.14
CA ILE A 132 7.49 14.74 -1.27
C ILE A 132 8.13 13.80 -2.31
N ALA A 133 9.45 13.88 -2.51
CA ALA A 133 10.16 13.02 -3.44
C ALA A 133 10.11 11.55 -2.97
N ALA A 134 10.40 11.29 -1.69
CA ALA A 134 10.26 9.95 -1.12
C ALA A 134 8.81 9.44 -1.15
N LEU A 135 7.84 10.30 -0.88
CA LEU A 135 6.41 9.96 -0.97
C LEU A 135 6.02 9.52 -2.40
N ASN A 136 6.47 10.25 -3.42
CA ASN A 136 6.21 9.89 -4.82
C ASN A 136 6.85 8.56 -5.21
N VAL A 137 8.09 8.32 -4.80
CA VAL A 137 8.76 7.03 -5.03
C VAL A 137 7.97 5.91 -4.37
N ARG A 138 7.50 6.12 -3.13
CA ARG A 138 6.75 5.11 -2.37
C ARG A 138 5.38 4.83 -2.97
N ILE A 139 4.69 5.86 -3.46
CA ILE A 139 3.43 5.73 -4.20
C ILE A 139 3.64 4.89 -5.47
N ARG A 140 4.62 5.26 -6.31
CA ARG A 140 4.90 4.53 -7.56
C ARG A 140 5.30 3.09 -7.31
N LEU A 141 6.01 2.83 -6.23
CA LEU A 141 6.36 1.49 -5.82
C LEU A 141 5.13 0.68 -5.36
N ALA A 142 4.25 1.28 -4.55
CA ALA A 142 3.01 0.65 -4.11
C ALA A 142 2.12 0.24 -5.30
N LEU A 143 2.07 1.06 -6.36
CA LEU A 143 1.34 0.76 -7.59
C LEU A 143 1.91 -0.45 -8.35
N ARG A 144 3.24 -0.62 -8.36
CA ARG A 144 3.91 -1.79 -8.96
C ARG A 144 3.58 -3.10 -8.22
N HIS A 145 3.24 -3.01 -6.94
CA HIS A 145 2.85 -4.16 -6.13
C HIS A 145 1.40 -4.61 -6.34
N CYS A 146 0.54 -3.77 -6.94
CA CYS A 146 -0.90 -4.04 -7.09
C CYS A 146 -1.35 -4.36 -8.53
N GLY A 147 -0.44 -4.39 -9.50
CA GLY A 147 -0.75 -4.92 -10.84
C GLY A 147 -1.42 -3.94 -11.80
N VAL A 148 -0.90 -2.71 -11.91
CA VAL A 148 -1.09 -1.95 -13.16
C VAL A 148 -0.26 -2.64 -14.24
N SER A 149 -0.93 -3.51 -14.98
CA SER A 149 -0.45 -4.16 -16.20
C SER A 149 -0.28 -3.09 -17.28
N GLY A 150 0.89 -2.46 -17.30
CA GLY A 150 1.36 -1.64 -18.41
C GLY A 150 2.75 -2.15 -18.76
N GLU A 151 2.91 -2.62 -20.00
CA GLU A 151 4.12 -3.21 -20.55
C GLU A 151 5.43 -2.48 -20.16
N PRO A 152 6.55 -3.22 -20.09
CA PRO A 152 7.84 -2.68 -19.69
C PRO A 152 8.38 -1.75 -20.78
N ARG A 153 8.16 -0.44 -20.62
CA ARG A 153 8.96 0.58 -21.31
C ARG A 153 10.04 1.09 -20.38
N GLY A 154 11.20 0.44 -20.51
CA GLY A 154 12.54 1.04 -20.44
C GLY A 154 12.91 1.81 -19.17
N GLY A 155 13.78 1.21 -18.35
CA GLY A 155 14.43 1.92 -17.26
C GLY A 155 15.39 1.07 -16.44
N TYR A 156 16.38 0.51 -17.14
CA TYR A 156 17.50 -0.33 -16.67
C TYR A 156 18.42 0.35 -15.63
N TYR A 157 17.94 0.83 -14.47
CA TYR A 157 18.84 1.43 -13.46
C TYR A 157 18.46 1.21 -11.98
N GLY A 158 17.70 0.16 -11.63
CA GLY A 158 17.43 -0.15 -10.21
C GLY A 158 17.00 -1.57 -9.85
N GLU A 159 16.89 -2.47 -10.84
CA GLU A 159 16.17 -3.75 -10.70
C GLU A 159 17.01 -4.88 -10.05
N VAL A 160 18.30 -4.67 -9.77
CA VAL A 160 19.22 -5.73 -9.31
C VAL A 160 19.57 -5.63 -7.82
N MET A 161 19.27 -4.52 -7.14
CA MET A 161 19.76 -4.30 -5.75
C MET A 161 18.82 -4.82 -4.64
N HIS A 162 17.60 -5.24 -4.98
CA HIS A 162 16.59 -5.65 -3.99
C HIS A 162 15.97 -7.04 -4.24
N ARG A 163 16.36 -7.69 -5.33
CA ARG A 163 15.94 -9.03 -5.71
C ARG A 163 17.06 -9.99 -5.36
N ARG A 164 16.81 -10.92 -4.42
CA ARG A 164 17.78 -11.94 -4.03
C ARG A 164 17.39 -13.28 -4.64
N GLU A 165 18.35 -13.97 -5.23
CA GLU A 165 18.16 -15.23 -5.93
C GLU A 165 18.92 -16.36 -5.21
N PHE A 166 18.26 -17.49 -5.06
CA PHE A 166 18.71 -18.68 -4.35
C PHE A 166 18.30 -19.90 -5.17
N GLY A 167 19.12 -20.30 -6.14
CA GLY A 167 18.71 -21.28 -7.14
C GLY A 167 17.45 -20.84 -7.89
N ASP A 168 16.36 -21.60 -7.77
CA ASP A 168 15.08 -21.28 -8.41
C ASP A 168 14.19 -20.35 -7.57
N LEU A 169 14.59 -20.06 -6.32
CA LEU A 169 13.88 -19.19 -5.39
C LEU A 169 14.32 -17.76 -5.60
N LEU A 170 13.33 -16.88 -5.69
CA LEU A 170 13.55 -15.47 -5.91
C LEU A 170 12.73 -14.67 -4.91
N ILE A 171 13.38 -13.71 -4.27
CA ILE A 171 12.81 -12.90 -3.20
C ILE A 171 12.98 -11.44 -3.58
N ASP A 172 11.88 -10.75 -3.82
CA ASP A 172 11.86 -9.31 -3.96
C ASP A 172 11.54 -8.68 -2.61
N MET A 173 12.56 -8.08 -2.00
CA MET A 173 12.49 -7.51 -0.65
C MET A 173 11.59 -6.27 -0.59
N VAL A 174 11.49 -5.55 -1.71
CA VAL A 174 10.68 -4.34 -1.83
C VAL A 174 9.27 -4.73 -2.28
N ALA A 175 9.20 -5.51 -3.36
CA ALA A 175 8.28 -6.61 -3.64
C ALA A 175 7.28 -7.00 -2.55
N ARG A 176 7.91 -7.46 -1.47
CA ARG A 176 7.38 -8.50 -0.59
C ARG A 176 6.80 -9.69 -1.36
N ARG A 177 7.45 -10.03 -2.49
CA ARG A 177 7.06 -11.14 -3.36
C ARG A 177 8.13 -12.19 -3.36
N VAL A 178 7.67 -13.43 -3.41
CA VAL A 178 8.54 -14.59 -3.51
C VAL A 178 8.04 -15.41 -4.68
N SER A 179 8.93 -15.87 -5.54
CA SER A 179 8.61 -16.82 -6.60
C SER A 179 9.56 -17.98 -6.56
N LEU A 180 9.07 -19.18 -6.85
CA LEU A 180 9.87 -20.39 -6.96
C LEU A 180 9.64 -21.00 -8.33
N ARG A 181 10.72 -21.20 -9.10
CA ARG A 181 10.65 -21.70 -10.49
C ARG A 181 9.72 -20.86 -11.39
N GLY A 182 9.72 -19.55 -11.17
CA GLY A 182 8.88 -18.61 -11.91
C GLY A 182 7.43 -18.49 -11.40
N GLU A 183 6.99 -19.36 -10.49
CA GLU A 183 5.64 -19.33 -9.93
C GLU A 183 5.58 -18.51 -8.63
N ALA A 184 4.57 -17.66 -8.48
CA ALA A 184 4.41 -16.83 -7.30
C ALA A 184 4.05 -17.68 -6.07
N LEU A 185 4.84 -17.54 -4.99
CA LEU A 185 4.58 -18.17 -3.70
C LEU A 185 3.78 -17.23 -2.79
N SER A 186 2.58 -17.67 -2.41
CA SER A 186 1.76 -16.97 -1.42
C SER A 186 2.25 -17.25 0.00
N LEU A 187 3.02 -16.31 0.55
CA LEU A 187 3.52 -16.36 1.93
C LEU A 187 2.67 -15.46 2.84
N THR A 188 2.48 -15.89 4.09
CA THR A 188 1.96 -15.02 5.14
C THR A 188 3.00 -13.96 5.52
N ARG A 189 2.59 -12.89 6.20
CA ARG A 189 3.53 -11.85 6.68
C ARG A 189 4.69 -12.45 7.46
N THR A 190 4.41 -13.29 8.45
CA THR A 190 5.44 -13.92 9.30
C THR A 190 6.37 -14.81 8.50
N GLU A 191 5.85 -15.55 7.54
CA GLU A 191 6.66 -16.41 6.67
C GLU A 191 7.57 -15.58 5.75
N PHE A 192 7.05 -14.48 5.19
CA PHE A 192 7.86 -13.55 4.41
C PHE A 192 8.96 -12.92 5.28
N GLU A 193 8.63 -12.41 6.47
CA GLU A 193 9.62 -11.79 7.37
C GLU A 193 10.72 -12.76 7.76
N ILE A 194 10.38 -14.03 8.06
CA ILE A 194 11.40 -15.06 8.34
C ILE A 194 12.30 -15.22 7.12
N LEU A 195 11.72 -15.39 5.93
CA LEU A 195 12.48 -15.64 4.72
C LEU A 195 13.36 -14.44 4.33
N SER A 196 12.85 -13.22 4.45
CA SER A 196 13.56 -11.98 4.13
C SER A 196 14.70 -11.72 5.12
N THR A 197 14.47 -11.93 6.42
CA THR A 197 15.52 -11.80 7.45
C THR A 197 16.66 -12.79 7.20
N LEU A 198 16.34 -14.03 6.83
CA LEU A 198 17.36 -15.02 6.48
C LEU A 198 18.06 -14.70 5.16
N ALA A 199 17.34 -14.07 4.21
CA ALA A 199 17.90 -13.66 2.94
C ALA A 199 18.91 -12.52 3.08
N GLU A 200 18.86 -11.73 4.15
CA GLU A 200 19.82 -10.65 4.43
C GLU A 200 21.25 -11.15 4.62
N SER A 201 21.41 -12.30 5.30
CA SER A 201 22.69 -12.96 5.59
C SER A 201 22.69 -14.40 5.05
N PRO A 202 22.80 -14.60 3.72
CA PRO A 202 22.69 -15.91 3.11
C PRO A 202 23.83 -16.85 3.53
N GLY A 203 23.50 -18.10 3.82
CA GLY A 203 24.44 -19.12 4.31
C GLY A 203 24.80 -19.00 5.80
N GLU A 204 24.55 -17.85 6.43
CA GLU A 204 24.83 -17.62 7.84
C GLU A 204 23.61 -17.99 8.72
N PRO A 205 23.83 -18.64 9.88
CA PRO A 205 22.75 -18.95 10.80
C PRO A 205 22.25 -17.70 11.53
N VAL A 206 20.98 -17.37 11.34
CA VAL A 206 20.28 -16.38 12.15
C VAL A 206 19.67 -17.06 13.36
N THR A 207 19.92 -16.51 14.55
CA THR A 207 19.46 -17.14 15.80
C THR A 207 17.94 -17.12 15.94
N CYS A 208 17.37 -18.13 16.58
CA CYS A 208 15.93 -18.15 16.89
C CYS A 208 15.50 -16.91 17.69
N ARG A 209 16.36 -16.42 18.60
CA ARG A 209 16.10 -15.21 19.38
C ARG A 209 16.03 -13.97 18.49
N HIS A 210 16.96 -13.83 17.54
CA HIS A 210 16.95 -12.70 16.61
C HIS A 210 15.71 -12.71 15.72
N LEU A 211 15.36 -13.86 15.16
CA LEU A 211 14.11 -14.01 14.39
C LEU A 211 12.89 -13.69 15.24
N GLN A 212 12.84 -14.14 16.49
CA GLN A 212 11.74 -13.82 17.41
C GLN A 212 11.63 -12.32 17.70
N LEU A 213 12.75 -11.67 18.00
CA LEU A 213 12.79 -10.23 18.26
C LEU A 213 12.37 -9.42 17.03
N SER A 214 12.81 -9.83 15.84
CA SER A 214 12.42 -9.18 14.58
C SER A 214 10.93 -9.32 14.29
N LEU A 215 10.30 -10.42 14.67
CA LEU A 215 8.90 -10.71 14.39
C LEU A 215 7.93 -10.16 15.44
N TRP A 216 8.32 -10.21 16.72
CA TRP A 216 7.42 -9.98 17.85
C TRP A 216 7.93 -8.96 18.89
N GLY A 217 9.18 -8.49 18.79
CA GLY A 217 9.80 -7.56 19.74
C GLY A 217 10.08 -8.16 21.12
N ASP A 218 10.48 -7.33 22.09
CA ASP A 218 10.81 -7.75 23.46
C ASP A 218 9.57 -8.07 24.33
N ALA A 219 8.36 -7.74 23.87
CA ALA A 219 7.13 -7.79 24.67
C ALA A 219 6.41 -9.16 24.68
N SER A 220 7.07 -10.25 24.25
CA SER A 220 6.39 -11.54 24.10
C SER A 220 6.65 -12.52 25.26
N ASP A 221 5.87 -12.41 26.33
CA ASP A 221 5.77 -13.46 27.36
C ASP A 221 4.92 -14.68 26.90
N GLY A 222 4.45 -14.72 25.65
CA GLY A 222 3.62 -15.79 25.10
C GLY A 222 4.06 -16.43 23.77
N GLY A 223 5.20 -16.04 23.19
CA GLY A 223 5.51 -16.36 21.77
C GLY A 223 6.42 -17.57 21.51
N ARG A 224 6.84 -18.33 22.53
CA ARG A 224 7.92 -19.31 22.40
C ARG A 224 7.59 -20.57 21.56
N SER A 225 6.37 -20.72 21.03
CA SER A 225 5.92 -21.93 20.30
C SER A 225 5.58 -21.75 18.81
N THR A 226 5.68 -20.54 18.22
CA THR A 226 5.11 -20.29 16.87
C THR A 226 6.14 -20.25 15.74
N LEU A 227 7.42 -19.97 16.02
CA LEU A 227 8.47 -19.86 14.97
C LEU A 227 8.65 -21.18 14.19
N GLY A 228 8.69 -22.31 14.88
CA GLY A 228 8.82 -23.62 14.24
C GLY A 228 7.64 -23.99 13.33
N VAL A 229 6.42 -23.55 13.67
CA VAL A 229 5.22 -23.74 12.85
C VAL A 229 5.31 -22.96 11.55
N HIS A 230 5.70 -21.67 11.62
CA HIS A 230 5.89 -20.84 10.43
C HIS A 230 7.03 -21.35 9.54
N VAL A 231 8.13 -21.82 10.13
CA VAL A 231 9.22 -22.48 9.38
C VAL A 231 8.73 -23.76 8.71
N GLY A 232 7.93 -24.59 9.39
CA GLY A 232 7.33 -25.79 8.81
C GLY A 232 6.41 -25.48 7.64
N ASN A 233 5.60 -24.42 7.75
CA ASN A 233 4.74 -23.97 6.65
C ASN A 233 5.54 -23.39 5.47
N LEU A 234 6.60 -22.63 5.74
CA LEU A 234 7.55 -22.15 4.73
C LEU A 234 8.13 -23.31 3.93
N ARG A 235 8.67 -24.34 4.61
CA ARG A 235 9.23 -25.54 3.95
C ARG A 235 8.22 -26.20 3.02
N ARG A 236 6.97 -26.35 3.49
CA ARG A 236 5.88 -26.92 2.69
C ARG A 236 5.61 -26.10 1.43
N LYS A 237 5.57 -24.76 1.56
CA LYS A 237 5.34 -23.83 0.44
C LYS A 237 6.53 -23.78 -0.53
N LEU A 238 7.75 -23.95 -0.02
CA LEU A 238 8.98 -24.06 -0.82
C LEU A 238 9.14 -25.44 -1.48
N GLY A 239 8.23 -26.40 -1.21
CA GLY A 239 8.30 -27.76 -1.73
C GLY A 239 9.53 -28.53 -1.23
N GLU A 240 10.03 -28.21 -0.03
CA GLU A 240 11.23 -28.84 0.52
C GLU A 240 10.94 -30.22 1.14
N ASP A 241 11.91 -31.12 0.98
CA ASP A 241 11.97 -32.34 1.77
C ASP A 241 12.47 -32.00 3.19
N PRO A 242 11.71 -32.33 4.27
CA PRO A 242 12.16 -32.13 5.64
C PRO A 242 13.49 -32.83 5.98
N HIS A 243 13.83 -33.91 5.27
CA HIS A 243 15.07 -34.67 5.45
C HIS A 243 16.23 -34.14 4.60
N SER A 244 15.94 -33.32 3.58
CA SER A 244 16.95 -32.71 2.69
C SER A 244 16.52 -31.29 2.25
N PRO A 245 16.55 -30.30 3.17
CA PRO A 245 16.14 -28.95 2.84
C PRO A 245 17.14 -28.28 1.89
N ARG A 246 16.65 -27.78 0.76
CA ARG A 246 17.45 -27.08 -0.27
C ARG A 246 17.67 -25.61 0.07
N TYR A 247 16.62 -24.96 0.58
CA TYR A 247 16.60 -23.54 0.85
C TYR A 247 16.66 -23.23 2.34
N LEU A 248 15.80 -23.84 3.17
CA LEU A 248 15.65 -23.45 4.56
C LEU A 248 16.26 -24.49 5.51
N ARG A 249 17.55 -24.32 5.84
CA ARG A 249 18.30 -25.28 6.67
C ARG A 249 18.22 -24.93 8.16
N THR A 250 17.98 -25.95 8.99
CA THR A 250 18.09 -25.83 10.45
C THR A 250 19.53 -26.01 10.90
N VAL A 251 20.05 -25.05 11.67
CA VAL A 251 21.33 -25.15 12.36
C VAL A 251 21.03 -25.45 13.83
N ARG A 252 21.20 -26.72 14.21
CA ARG A 252 20.85 -27.23 15.55
C ARG A 252 21.51 -26.39 16.64
N GLY A 253 20.74 -26.04 17.67
CA GLY A 253 21.19 -25.21 18.80
C GLY A 253 21.34 -23.71 18.50
N THR A 254 21.19 -23.29 17.24
CA THR A 254 21.40 -21.88 16.85
C THR A 254 20.13 -21.26 16.26
N GLY A 255 19.62 -21.81 15.16
CA GLY A 255 18.48 -21.25 14.45
C GLY A 255 18.37 -21.76 13.01
N TYR A 256 18.15 -20.84 12.07
CA TYR A 256 17.90 -21.16 10.67
C TYR A 256 18.83 -20.37 9.76
N CYS A 257 19.11 -20.90 8.58
CA CYS A 257 19.82 -20.19 7.52
C CYS A 257 19.12 -20.42 6.20
N LEU A 258 19.14 -19.41 5.34
CA LEU A 258 18.74 -19.54 3.94
C LEU A 258 19.97 -19.95 3.12
N THR A 259 19.85 -21.03 2.38
CA THR A 259 20.83 -21.57 1.44
C THR A 259 20.19 -21.66 0.05
N GLY A 260 20.97 -21.87 -1.00
CA GLY A 260 20.44 -22.02 -2.35
C GLY A 260 21.52 -21.92 -3.41
#